data_AF-A0A6G3DJV6-F1
#
_entry.id   AF-A0A6G3DJV6-F1
#
_cell.length_a   1.000
_cell.length_b   1.000
_cell.length_c   1.000
_cell.angle_alpha   90.00
_cell.angle_beta   90.00
_cell.angle_gamma   90.00
#
_symmetry.space_group_name_H-M   'P 1'
#
loop_
_entity.id
_entity.type
_entity.pdbx_description
1 polymer ?
#
loop_
_entity_poly.entity_id
_entity_poly.type
_entity_poly.pdbx_seq_one_letter_code
_entity_poly.pdbx_strand_id
1 'polypeptide(L)'
;GHMAGSPGFMSPEQVNGDEVTWASDVFCLGAVLAFAATGTNPFGAGPTPALLYRVVHNAPDVDAVSDPALRSLIADCLAKDPAHRPAPREILARIGPLGGESATALPHAQQWTPAVRPTRADAVPTRIVPPVAAPPAHQHTRVDTAPAQVYPAAPAPADVRPTATGDGGRRSRRAFLFSGAGALAALGVGTGFWLNRPADPDPAAGSAPAPSPSPSSAPSRPVDLVGLWPLDEATGQVARDTAGGHDGTVTGVDWQGAGEGAAFDGTGSQIVTAGPVLKTGEGRSFTVAAWVRLAALPGTFATAVSQDSADASGFYLQYSSEDHGWAFSRPGLRAVGRTAPAVGVWTHLTGVCDGPGRKLRLYVNGVQEAVVEDTGPAPATGPFIIGRASFDGQPRDFFPGAIRDVRAFDRALAPARIAHLV
;
A
#
# COMPACT_ATOMS: atom_id res chain seq x y z
N GLY A 1 -11.30 -1.38 -10.81
CA GLY A 1 -10.35 -0.75 -11.74
C GLY A 1 -9.22 -0.18 -10.93
N HIS A 2 -8.00 -0.62 -11.20
CA HIS A 2 -6.78 -0.06 -10.61
C HIS A 2 -6.59 1.36 -11.13
N MET A 3 -6.57 2.34 -10.25
CA MET A 3 -6.24 3.71 -10.61
C MET A 3 -4.73 3.86 -10.48
N ALA A 4 -4.02 3.74 -11.61
CA ALA A 4 -2.57 3.88 -11.67
C ALA A 4 -2.20 5.34 -12.01
N GLY A 5 -1.53 6.02 -11.07
CA GLY A 5 -0.95 7.35 -11.27
C GLY A 5 -0.67 8.06 -9.95
N SER A 6 0.31 8.97 -9.93
CA SER A 6 0.53 9.85 -8.77
C SER A 6 -0.71 10.75 -8.61
N PRO A 7 -1.46 10.71 -7.48
CA PRO A 7 -2.80 11.28 -7.37
C PRO A 7 -3.00 12.74 -7.82
N GLY A 8 -2.01 13.60 -7.62
CA GLY A 8 -2.08 15.01 -8.06
C GLY A 8 -1.72 15.25 -9.52
N PHE A 9 -1.41 14.20 -10.29
CA PHE A 9 -1.03 14.27 -11.71
C PHE A 9 -2.01 13.52 -12.61
N MET A 10 -2.92 12.72 -12.05
CA MET A 10 -3.94 12.01 -12.81
C MET A 10 -5.00 12.95 -13.35
N SER A 11 -5.51 12.67 -14.54
CA SER A 11 -6.63 13.41 -15.12
C SER A 11 -7.99 13.02 -14.50
N PRO A 12 -9.00 13.90 -14.53
CA PRO A 12 -10.33 13.60 -13.99
C PRO A 12 -10.94 12.31 -14.55
N GLU A 13 -10.80 12.06 -15.85
CA GLU A 13 -11.29 10.85 -16.51
C GLU A 13 -10.57 9.59 -16.02
N GLN A 14 -9.27 9.65 -15.71
CA GLN A 14 -8.55 8.54 -15.07
C GLN A 14 -9.05 8.27 -13.65
N VAL A 15 -9.44 9.33 -12.92
CA VAL A 15 -9.97 9.21 -11.55
C VAL A 15 -11.40 8.67 -11.53
N ASN A 16 -12.23 9.10 -12.49
CA ASN A 16 -13.61 8.62 -12.60
C ASN A 16 -13.71 7.23 -13.23
N GLY A 17 -12.66 6.78 -13.94
CA GLY A 17 -12.69 5.55 -14.73
C GLY A 17 -13.43 5.72 -16.06
N ASP A 18 -13.49 6.95 -16.57
CA ASP A 18 -14.02 7.28 -17.89
C ASP A 18 -13.00 6.89 -18.99
N GLU A 19 -13.37 7.08 -20.26
CA GLU A 19 -12.47 6.79 -21.38
C GLU A 19 -11.22 7.67 -21.35
N VAL A 20 -10.04 7.03 -21.27
CA VAL A 20 -8.73 7.68 -21.25
C VAL A 20 -8.24 7.86 -22.67
N THR A 21 -7.88 9.09 -23.04
CA THR A 21 -7.41 9.46 -24.38
C THR A 21 -6.11 10.24 -24.31
N TRP A 22 -5.60 10.70 -25.45
CA TRP A 22 -4.45 11.61 -25.52
C TRP A 22 -4.62 12.90 -24.68
N ALA A 23 -5.87 13.32 -24.44
CA ALA A 23 -6.17 14.49 -23.62
C ALA A 23 -5.78 14.28 -22.15
N SER A 24 -5.74 13.03 -21.66
CA SER A 24 -5.27 12.68 -20.33
C SER A 24 -3.77 12.97 -20.16
N ASP A 25 -2.97 12.69 -21.18
CA ASP A 25 -1.54 13.02 -21.19
C ASP A 25 -1.30 14.55 -21.18
N VAL A 26 -2.17 15.32 -21.85
CA VAL A 26 -2.13 16.79 -21.82
C VAL A 26 -2.40 17.33 -20.40
N PHE A 27 -3.32 16.71 -19.66
CA PHE A 27 -3.57 17.06 -18.26
C PHE A 27 -2.35 16.74 -17.38
N CYS A 28 -1.78 15.53 -17.51
CA CYS A 28 -0.57 15.12 -16.81
C CYS A 28 0.58 16.10 -17.07
N LEU A 29 0.77 16.53 -18.32
CA LEU A 29 1.76 17.53 -18.71
C LEU A 29 1.51 18.87 -18.00
N GLY A 30 0.27 19.35 -17.97
CA GLY A 30 -0.11 20.58 -17.26
C GLY A 30 0.26 20.52 -15.77
N ALA A 31 0.00 19.37 -15.12
CA ALA A 31 0.32 19.19 -13.70
C ALA A 31 1.84 19.16 -13.43
N VAL A 32 2.62 18.55 -14.32
CA VAL A 32 4.09 18.55 -14.25
C VAL A 32 4.66 19.95 -14.46
N LEU A 33 4.15 20.69 -15.45
CA LEU A 33 4.60 22.06 -15.74
C LEU A 33 4.29 23.02 -14.58
N ALA A 34 3.10 22.91 -13.99
CA ALA A 34 2.74 23.68 -12.79
C ALA A 34 3.72 23.38 -11.65
N PHE A 35 3.93 22.10 -11.34
CA PHE A 35 4.86 21.68 -10.29
C PHE A 35 6.30 22.12 -10.56
N ALA A 36 6.78 22.03 -11.80
CA ALA A 36 8.12 22.47 -12.18
C ALA A 36 8.30 23.99 -12.02
N ALA A 37 7.26 24.77 -12.30
CA ALA A 37 7.30 26.23 -12.21
C ALA A 37 7.18 26.75 -10.77
N THR A 38 6.45 26.05 -9.88
CA THR A 38 6.08 26.56 -8.56
C THR A 38 6.63 25.75 -7.39
N GLY A 39 7.07 24.51 -7.61
CA GLY A 39 7.44 23.55 -6.57
C GLY A 39 6.25 22.98 -5.80
N THR A 40 5.01 23.32 -6.19
CA THR A 40 3.77 22.89 -5.53
C THR A 40 2.84 22.22 -6.53
N ASN A 41 2.11 21.19 -6.09
CA ASN A 41 1.11 20.56 -6.95
C ASN A 41 -0.09 21.51 -7.14
N PRO A 42 -0.65 21.67 -8.35
CA PRO A 42 -1.75 22.60 -8.62
C PRO A 42 -3.05 22.25 -7.87
N PHE A 43 -3.18 21.04 -7.35
CA PHE A 43 -4.32 20.63 -6.51
C PHE A 43 -3.98 20.62 -5.02
N GLY A 44 -2.82 21.14 -4.63
CA GLY A 44 -2.31 21.23 -3.26
C GLY A 44 -1.70 19.93 -2.75
N ALA A 45 -1.61 19.80 -1.42
CA ALA A 45 -1.12 18.60 -0.74
C ALA A 45 -2.21 17.95 0.12
N GLY A 46 -1.97 16.74 0.62
CA GLY A 46 -2.85 16.07 1.58
C GLY A 46 -3.18 14.62 1.19
N PRO A 47 -4.12 13.99 1.90
CA PRO A 47 -4.48 12.59 1.68
C PRO A 47 -4.97 12.34 0.24
N THR A 48 -4.63 11.18 -0.33
CA THR A 48 -5.00 10.78 -1.69
C THR A 48 -6.47 11.02 -2.02
N PRO A 49 -7.47 10.63 -1.19
CA PRO A 49 -8.88 10.87 -1.53
C PRO A 49 -9.22 12.36 -1.67
N ALA A 50 -8.59 13.24 -0.88
CA ALA A 50 -8.81 14.67 -0.98
C ALA A 50 -8.13 15.26 -2.23
N LEU A 51 -6.98 14.72 -2.65
CA LEU A 51 -6.34 15.12 -3.91
C LEU A 51 -7.15 14.65 -5.12
N LEU A 52 -7.60 13.40 -5.15
CA LEU A 52 -8.46 12.88 -6.20
C LEU A 52 -9.76 13.67 -6.30
N TYR A 53 -10.38 13.98 -5.16
CA TYR A 53 -11.57 14.84 -5.11
C TYR A 53 -11.28 16.24 -5.72
N ARG A 54 -10.15 16.86 -5.39
CA ARG A 54 -9.75 18.17 -5.95
C ARG A 54 -9.41 18.10 -7.44
N VAL A 55 -8.76 17.02 -7.87
CA VAL A 55 -8.48 16.74 -9.29
C VAL A 55 -9.79 16.67 -10.07
N VAL A 56 -10.85 16.08 -9.53
CA VAL A 56 -12.15 16.01 -10.21
C VAL A 56 -12.95 17.31 -10.09
N HIS A 57 -12.97 17.94 -8.91
CA HIS A 57 -13.97 18.98 -8.59
C HIS A 57 -13.43 20.40 -8.42
N ASN A 58 -12.13 20.60 -8.15
CA ASN A 58 -11.59 21.92 -7.83
C ASN A 58 -10.79 22.51 -9.00
N ALA A 59 -10.84 23.83 -9.16
CA ALA A 59 -9.96 24.54 -10.08
C ALA A 59 -8.47 24.33 -9.68
N PRO A 60 -7.56 24.16 -10.65
CA PRO A 60 -6.12 24.12 -10.36
C PRO A 60 -5.62 25.49 -9.89
N ASP A 61 -4.75 25.50 -8.89
CA ASP A 61 -3.99 26.67 -8.49
C ASP A 61 -2.75 26.80 -9.38
N VAL A 62 -2.77 27.83 -10.22
CA VAL A 62 -1.67 28.17 -11.15
C VAL A 62 -1.19 29.60 -10.96
N ASP A 63 -1.67 30.31 -9.94
CA ASP A 63 -1.41 31.74 -9.76
C ASP A 63 0.07 32.03 -9.49
N ALA A 64 0.76 31.08 -8.85
CA ALA A 64 2.18 31.15 -8.55
C ALA A 64 3.10 31.04 -9.80
N VAL A 65 2.58 30.62 -10.97
CA VAL A 65 3.35 30.61 -12.22
C VAL A 65 3.56 32.06 -12.66
N SER A 66 4.79 32.55 -12.74
CA SER A 66 5.06 33.99 -12.95
C SER A 66 4.77 34.48 -14.37
N ASP A 67 5.09 33.69 -15.40
CA ASP A 67 4.86 34.03 -16.80
C ASP A 67 3.36 33.87 -17.17
N PRO A 68 2.67 34.96 -17.59
CA PRO A 68 1.25 34.92 -17.96
C PRO A 68 0.92 33.98 -19.12
N ALA A 69 1.81 33.86 -20.12
CA ALA A 69 1.58 33.01 -21.28
C ALA A 69 1.68 31.53 -20.88
N LEU A 70 2.68 31.18 -20.07
CA LEU A 70 2.84 29.85 -19.51
C LEU A 70 1.70 29.50 -18.53
N ARG A 71 1.30 30.45 -17.67
CA ARG A 71 0.16 30.27 -16.75
C ARG A 71 -1.12 29.93 -17.51
N SER A 72 -1.42 30.68 -18.57
CA SER A 72 -2.59 30.42 -19.41
C SER A 72 -2.53 29.07 -20.11
N LEU A 73 -1.36 28.66 -20.61
CA LEU A 73 -1.16 27.36 -21.23
C LEU A 73 -1.39 26.21 -20.24
N ILE A 74 -0.82 26.32 -19.03
CA ILE A 74 -0.96 25.32 -17.96
C ILE A 74 -2.43 25.21 -17.54
N ALA A 75 -3.13 26.34 -17.38
CA ALA A 75 -4.55 26.35 -17.04
C ALA A 75 -5.40 25.61 -18.09
N ASP A 76 -5.16 25.87 -19.38
CA ASP A 76 -5.87 25.20 -20.48
C ASP A 76 -5.57 23.69 -20.53
N CYS A 77 -4.34 23.27 -20.22
CA CYS A 77 -3.97 21.86 -20.12
C CYS A 77 -4.68 21.15 -18.94
N LEU A 78 -4.92 21.87 -17.83
CA LEU A 78 -5.56 21.36 -16.62
C LEU A 78 -7.10 21.49 -16.62
N ALA A 79 -7.71 21.81 -17.77
CA ALA A 79 -9.15 21.85 -17.92
C ALA A 79 -9.79 20.50 -17.55
N LYS A 80 -10.91 20.54 -16.80
CA LYS A 80 -11.56 19.32 -16.32
C LYS A 80 -12.14 18.49 -17.45
N ASP A 81 -12.85 19.15 -18.35
CA ASP A 81 -13.37 18.54 -19.56
C ASP A 81 -12.23 18.32 -20.59
N PRO A 82 -11.95 17.08 -21.01
CA PRO A 82 -10.94 16.75 -22.01
C PRO A 82 -11.07 17.52 -23.32
N ALA A 83 -12.29 17.88 -23.75
CA ALA A 83 -12.53 18.58 -25.00
C ALA A 83 -12.03 20.04 -25.01
N HIS A 84 -11.82 20.62 -23.82
CA HIS A 84 -11.33 21.99 -23.67
C HIS A 84 -9.79 22.06 -23.61
N ARG A 85 -9.10 20.92 -23.62
CA ARG A 85 -7.63 20.86 -23.55
C ARG A 85 -7.03 21.09 -24.94
N PRO A 86 -5.92 21.85 -25.05
CA PRO A 86 -5.30 22.12 -26.35
C PRO A 86 -4.70 20.84 -26.93
N ALA A 87 -4.78 20.70 -28.25
CA ALA A 87 -4.12 19.59 -28.93
C ALA A 87 -2.59 19.74 -28.82
N PRO A 88 -1.80 18.64 -28.86
CA PRO A 88 -0.33 18.72 -28.82
C PRO A 88 0.29 19.69 -29.84
N ARG A 89 -0.29 19.79 -31.05
CA ARG A 89 0.15 20.75 -32.07
C ARG A 89 -0.05 22.21 -31.66
N GLU A 90 -1.11 22.50 -30.90
CA GLU A 90 -1.46 23.85 -30.44
C GLU A 90 -0.58 24.25 -29.27
N ILE A 91 -0.25 23.29 -28.40
CA ILE A 91 0.77 23.47 -27.35
C ILE A 91 2.11 23.87 -27.99
N LEU A 92 2.56 23.12 -29.00
CA LEU A 92 3.80 23.44 -29.74
C LEU A 92 3.74 24.81 -30.42
N ALA A 93 2.60 25.17 -31.01
CA ALA A 93 2.41 26.49 -31.63
C ALA A 93 2.48 27.64 -30.61
N ARG A 94 2.01 27.42 -29.37
CA ARG A 94 2.04 28.42 -28.28
C ARG A 94 3.40 28.55 -27.61
N ILE A 95 4.16 27.46 -27.50
CA ILE A 95 5.54 27.46 -26.94
C ILE A 95 6.53 28.09 -27.95
N GLY A 96 6.21 28.04 -29.24
CA GLY A 96 7.05 28.58 -30.31
C GLY A 96 8.23 27.65 -30.67
N PRO A 97 9.08 28.05 -31.63
CA PRO A 97 10.23 27.26 -32.02
C PRO A 97 11.21 27.08 -30.85
N LEU A 98 11.52 25.81 -30.54
CA LEU A 98 12.58 25.42 -29.61
C LEU A 98 13.93 25.81 -30.23
N GLY A 99 14.41 27.03 -29.99
CA GLY A 99 15.67 27.50 -30.55
C GLY A 99 15.92 29.01 -30.65
N GLY A 100 15.12 29.86 -29.98
CA GLY A 100 15.46 31.29 -29.81
C GLY A 100 16.51 31.51 -28.72
N GLU A 101 16.70 32.75 -28.24
CA GLU A 101 17.64 33.13 -27.15
C GLU A 101 17.54 32.26 -25.87
N SER A 102 16.55 31.37 -25.80
CA SER A 102 16.47 30.26 -24.85
C SER A 102 17.52 29.14 -25.01
N ALA A 103 18.18 28.98 -26.17
CA ALA A 103 19.38 28.16 -26.28
C ALA A 103 20.52 28.71 -25.40
N THR A 104 20.50 30.03 -25.15
CA THR A 104 21.31 30.73 -24.14
C THR A 104 20.60 30.94 -22.81
N ALA A 105 19.32 30.56 -22.63
CA ALA A 105 18.61 30.57 -21.33
C ALA A 105 18.79 29.27 -20.52
N LEU A 106 19.63 28.35 -21.01
CA LEU A 106 20.26 27.32 -20.20
C LEU A 106 21.70 27.70 -19.73
N PRO A 107 22.04 28.90 -19.20
CA PRO A 107 23.21 29.02 -18.34
C PRO A 107 22.95 28.31 -17.00
N HIS A 108 21.68 28.01 -16.67
CA HIS A 108 21.32 27.30 -15.46
C HIS A 108 21.55 25.79 -15.53
N ALA A 109 21.86 25.19 -16.69
CA ALA A 109 22.32 23.80 -16.71
C ALA A 109 23.66 23.61 -15.97
N GLN A 110 24.48 24.66 -15.85
CA GLN A 110 25.71 24.66 -15.06
C GLN A 110 25.55 25.20 -13.63
N GLN A 111 24.45 25.91 -13.31
CA GLN A 111 24.16 26.45 -11.98
C GLN A 111 23.02 25.75 -11.24
N TRP A 112 22.33 24.81 -11.88
CA TRP A 112 21.41 23.91 -11.21
C TRP A 112 22.22 22.93 -10.36
N THR A 113 22.61 23.36 -9.17
CA THR A 113 22.93 22.48 -8.06
C THR A 113 21.65 22.29 -7.27
N PRO A 114 20.92 21.18 -7.44
CA PRO A 114 19.78 20.93 -6.59
C PRO A 114 20.30 20.85 -5.14
N ALA A 115 19.69 21.60 -4.21
CA ALA A 115 20.11 21.62 -2.80
C ALA A 115 20.12 20.22 -2.16
N VAL A 116 19.44 19.27 -2.83
CA VAL A 116 19.59 17.83 -2.68
C VAL A 116 19.60 17.27 -4.10
N ARG A 117 20.71 16.70 -4.59
CA ARG A 117 20.63 15.84 -5.79
C ARG A 117 19.62 14.74 -5.47
N PRO A 118 18.46 14.63 -6.14
CA PRO A 118 17.75 13.37 -6.11
C PRO A 118 18.75 12.36 -6.69
N THR A 119 19.24 11.45 -5.86
CA THR A 119 20.02 10.32 -6.34
C THR A 119 19.17 9.65 -7.38
N ARG A 120 19.68 9.61 -8.61
CA ARG A 120 19.15 8.84 -9.73
C ARG A 120 19.24 7.35 -9.38
N ALA A 121 18.39 6.91 -8.47
CA ALA A 121 18.28 5.52 -8.03
C ALA A 121 17.00 4.84 -8.52
N ASP A 122 15.98 5.60 -8.98
CA ASP A 122 14.68 5.01 -9.35
C ASP A 122 14.32 5.10 -10.85
N ALA A 123 15.21 5.65 -11.68
CA ALA A 123 15.03 5.57 -13.13
C ALA A 123 15.81 4.37 -13.68
N VAL A 124 15.18 3.19 -13.65
CA VAL A 124 15.61 2.08 -14.51
C VAL A 124 15.62 2.62 -15.94
N PRO A 125 16.74 2.55 -16.69
CA PRO A 125 16.69 2.81 -18.11
C PRO A 125 15.81 1.73 -18.71
N THR A 126 14.56 2.06 -19.06
CA THR A 126 13.80 1.26 -20.02
C THR A 126 14.65 1.24 -21.27
N ARG A 127 15.31 0.11 -21.53
CA ARG A 127 15.88 -0.17 -22.83
C ARG A 127 14.72 0.01 -23.81
N ILE A 128 14.75 1.09 -24.58
CA ILE A 128 13.88 1.23 -25.75
C ILE A 128 14.31 0.10 -26.68
N VAL A 129 13.63 -1.03 -26.58
CA VAL A 129 13.68 -2.06 -27.60
C VAL A 129 12.95 -1.43 -28.78
N PRO A 130 13.64 -1.13 -29.92
CA PRO A 130 12.92 -0.69 -31.10
C PRO A 130 11.88 -1.77 -31.43
N PRO A 131 10.63 -1.38 -31.78
CA PRO A 131 9.61 -2.36 -32.10
C PRO A 131 10.16 -3.29 -33.17
N VAL A 132 10.11 -4.60 -32.90
CA VAL A 132 10.25 -5.62 -33.94
C VAL A 132 9.30 -5.24 -35.06
N ALA A 133 9.81 -5.27 -36.31
CA ALA A 133 9.13 -4.83 -37.51
C ALA A 133 7.63 -5.14 -37.48
N ALA A 134 6.83 -4.12 -37.82
CA ALA A 134 5.38 -4.18 -37.83
C ALA A 134 4.88 -5.48 -38.49
N PRO A 135 3.94 -6.21 -37.87
CA PRO A 135 3.15 -7.20 -38.58
C PRO A 135 2.48 -6.53 -39.79
N PRO A 136 2.31 -7.23 -40.92
CA PRO A 136 1.63 -6.67 -42.08
C PRO A 136 0.26 -6.15 -41.65
N ALA A 137 -0.10 -4.97 -42.17
CA ALA A 137 -1.30 -4.21 -41.85
C ALA A 137 -2.50 -5.13 -41.60
N HIS A 138 -3.05 -5.06 -40.38
CA HIS A 138 -4.33 -5.67 -40.07
C HIS A 138 -5.34 -5.17 -41.09
N GLN A 139 -5.81 -6.07 -41.95
CA GLN A 139 -7.03 -5.82 -42.72
C GLN A 139 -8.12 -5.49 -41.70
N HIS A 140 -8.76 -4.33 -41.89
CA HIS A 140 -9.96 -3.96 -41.18
C HIS A 140 -10.93 -5.15 -41.24
N THR A 141 -11.14 -5.83 -40.11
CA THR A 141 -12.24 -6.78 -39.99
C THR A 141 -13.51 -5.97 -40.03
N ARG A 142 -14.04 -5.79 -41.24
CA ARG A 142 -15.43 -5.42 -41.47
C ARG A 142 -16.27 -6.45 -40.74
N VAL A 143 -17.01 -6.03 -39.73
CA VAL A 143 -18.07 -6.84 -39.14
C VAL A 143 -19.14 -6.94 -40.23
N ASP A 144 -19.09 -7.99 -41.04
CA ASP A 144 -20.22 -8.38 -41.85
C ASP A 144 -21.29 -8.94 -40.90
N THR A 145 -22.40 -8.22 -40.78
CA THR A 145 -23.62 -8.68 -40.11
C THR A 145 -24.16 -9.93 -40.84
N ALA A 146 -23.86 -11.11 -40.31
CA ALA A 146 -24.57 -12.33 -40.64
C ALA A 146 -25.97 -12.35 -39.95
N PRO A 147 -27.00 -12.96 -40.55
CA PRO A 147 -28.38 -12.89 -40.03
C PRO A 147 -28.53 -13.64 -38.70
N ALA A 148 -29.40 -13.12 -37.84
CA ALA A 148 -29.72 -13.66 -36.52
C ALA A 148 -30.08 -15.15 -36.55
N GLN A 149 -29.37 -15.96 -35.77
CA GLN A 149 -29.83 -17.31 -35.45
C GLN A 149 -31.04 -17.23 -34.52
N VAL A 150 -32.17 -17.77 -34.98
CA VAL A 150 -33.38 -17.97 -34.18
C VAL A 150 -33.14 -19.16 -33.25
N TYR A 151 -33.08 -18.89 -31.94
CA TYR A 151 -33.18 -19.93 -30.92
C TYR A 151 -34.66 -20.21 -30.59
N PRO A 152 -35.09 -21.47 -30.39
CA PRO A 152 -36.44 -21.77 -29.92
C PRO A 152 -36.65 -21.26 -28.49
N ALA A 153 -37.86 -20.76 -28.21
CA ALA A 153 -38.24 -20.27 -26.89
C ALA A 153 -38.20 -21.37 -25.82
N ALA A 154 -37.62 -21.06 -24.66
CA ALA A 154 -37.65 -21.93 -23.48
C ALA A 154 -39.10 -22.07 -22.93
N PRO A 155 -39.51 -23.26 -22.44
CA PRO A 155 -40.83 -23.44 -21.84
C PRO A 155 -40.94 -22.72 -20.49
N ALA A 156 -42.13 -22.19 -20.21
CA ALA A 156 -42.45 -21.43 -19.00
C ALA A 156 -42.40 -22.30 -17.72
N PRO A 157 -42.06 -21.73 -16.55
CA PRO A 157 -42.10 -22.45 -15.28
C PRO A 157 -43.55 -22.73 -14.85
N ALA A 158 -43.78 -23.94 -14.33
CA ALA A 158 -45.07 -24.38 -13.81
C ALA A 158 -45.38 -23.73 -12.45
N ASP A 159 -46.64 -23.31 -12.28
CA ASP A 159 -47.20 -22.79 -11.03
C ASP A 159 -47.17 -23.85 -9.92
N VAL A 160 -46.41 -23.59 -8.85
CA VAL A 160 -46.50 -24.35 -7.60
C VAL A 160 -47.26 -23.51 -6.58
N ARG A 161 -48.50 -23.94 -6.31
CA ARG A 161 -49.40 -23.36 -5.29
C ARG A 161 -49.00 -23.86 -3.89
N PRO A 162 -48.96 -23.02 -2.85
CA PRO A 162 -48.69 -23.48 -1.50
C PRO A 162 -49.97 -24.04 -0.86
N THR A 163 -49.96 -25.31 -0.48
CA THR A 163 -50.97 -25.91 0.41
C THR A 163 -50.35 -26.15 1.79
N ALA A 164 -50.90 -25.47 2.80
CA ALA A 164 -50.62 -25.76 4.20
C ALA A 164 -51.49 -26.91 4.72
N THR A 165 -50.90 -27.66 5.66
CA THR A 165 -51.45 -28.29 6.89
C THR A 165 -51.16 -29.79 7.00
N GLY A 166 -50.67 -30.19 8.19
CA GLY A 166 -50.90 -31.53 8.74
C GLY A 166 -49.68 -32.31 9.21
N ASP A 167 -49.31 -32.08 10.46
CA ASP A 167 -49.08 -33.08 11.53
C ASP A 167 -47.95 -34.14 11.46
N GLY A 168 -47.24 -34.25 12.60
CA GLY A 168 -46.71 -35.54 13.10
C GLY A 168 -45.18 -35.74 13.17
N GLY A 169 -44.61 -35.56 14.37
CA GLY A 169 -43.76 -36.62 14.94
C GLY A 169 -42.24 -36.41 15.08
N ARG A 170 -41.84 -35.82 16.22
CA ARG A 170 -40.75 -36.24 17.16
C ARG A 170 -39.34 -36.57 16.60
N ARG A 171 -38.30 -35.85 17.10
CA ARG A 171 -37.50 -36.21 18.31
C ARG A 171 -36.38 -35.19 18.62
N SER A 172 -36.50 -34.64 19.84
CA SER A 172 -35.48 -34.20 20.82
C SER A 172 -34.21 -33.45 20.39
N ARG A 173 -34.03 -32.26 20.98
CA ARG A 173 -32.90 -31.96 21.87
C ARG A 173 -33.34 -30.93 22.93
N ARG A 174 -33.29 -31.38 24.19
CA ARG A 174 -33.45 -30.58 25.42
C ARG A 174 -32.48 -29.38 25.35
N ALA A 175 -32.98 -28.15 25.39
CA ALA A 175 -33.16 -27.35 26.61
C ALA A 175 -31.84 -27.05 27.33
N PHE A 176 -31.41 -25.79 27.29
CA PHE A 176 -31.14 -24.99 28.48
C PHE A 176 -31.17 -23.49 28.11
N LEU A 177 -32.30 -22.86 28.44
CA LEU A 177 -32.37 -21.42 28.70
C LEU A 177 -32.12 -21.24 30.21
N PHE A 178 -31.31 -20.24 30.57
CA PHE A 178 -31.60 -19.45 31.76
C PHE A 178 -31.63 -17.98 31.37
N SER A 179 -32.85 -17.45 31.46
CA SER A 179 -33.26 -16.09 31.77
C SER A 179 -32.42 -15.46 32.90
N GLY A 180 -32.32 -14.14 33.05
CA GLY A 180 -33.28 -13.17 32.55
C GLY A 180 -32.90 -11.72 32.80
N ALA A 181 -33.80 -10.88 32.30
CA ALA A 181 -33.81 -9.44 32.37
C ALA A 181 -34.10 -8.90 33.78
N GLY A 182 -33.65 -7.69 34.03
CA GLY A 182 -34.13 -6.80 35.09
C GLY A 182 -33.84 -5.36 34.67
N ALA A 183 -34.90 -4.57 34.51
CA ALA A 183 -34.90 -3.27 33.84
C ALA A 183 -34.95 -2.07 34.82
N LEU A 184 -34.78 -0.88 34.22
CA LEU A 184 -35.29 0.45 34.59
C LEU A 184 -34.39 1.45 35.38
N ALA A 185 -33.92 2.45 34.62
CA ALA A 185 -34.17 3.90 34.72
C ALA A 185 -33.88 4.67 36.03
N ALA A 186 -33.06 5.74 35.92
CA ALA A 186 -33.38 7.10 36.39
C ALA A 186 -32.33 8.15 35.96
N LEU A 187 -32.82 9.37 35.74
CA LEU A 187 -32.14 10.62 35.36
C LEU A 187 -31.24 11.18 36.47
N GLY A 188 -30.27 12.05 36.14
CA GLY A 188 -29.63 12.90 37.15
C GLY A 188 -28.46 13.77 36.67
N VAL A 189 -28.68 15.08 36.67
CA VAL A 189 -27.78 16.20 36.38
C VAL A 189 -26.62 16.29 37.40
N GLY A 190 -25.43 16.77 36.97
CA GLY A 190 -24.35 17.11 37.90
C GLY A 190 -23.16 17.82 37.25
N THR A 191 -23.31 19.11 36.95
CA THR A 191 -22.22 20.08 36.73
C THR A 191 -21.59 20.51 38.06
N GLY A 192 -20.27 20.79 38.09
CA GLY A 192 -19.58 21.51 39.17
C GLY A 192 -18.10 21.14 39.23
N PHE A 193 -17.19 21.85 38.57
CA PHE A 193 -16.60 23.14 38.96
C PHE A 193 -15.88 23.07 40.33
N TRP A 194 -14.54 23.02 40.31
CA TRP A 194 -13.71 23.58 41.36
C TRP A 194 -12.49 24.25 40.75
N LEU A 195 -12.56 25.58 40.74
CA LEU A 195 -11.46 26.51 40.54
C LEU A 195 -11.34 27.33 41.83
N ASN A 196 -10.11 27.74 42.13
CA ASN A 196 -9.69 28.94 42.87
C ASN A 196 -9.16 28.77 44.32
N ARG A 197 -7.82 28.67 44.42
CA ARG A 197 -6.83 29.66 44.93
C ARG A 197 -7.01 30.30 46.33
N PRO A 198 -5.89 30.72 46.95
CA PRO A 198 -5.52 32.14 46.83
C PRO A 198 -4.01 32.40 46.58
N ALA A 199 -3.75 33.56 45.97
CA ALA A 199 -2.46 34.28 45.89
C ALA A 199 -2.27 35.09 47.21
N ASP A 200 -1.15 35.67 47.64
CA ASP A 200 0.03 36.41 47.11
C ASP A 200 1.06 36.50 48.29
N PRO A 201 2.18 37.29 48.32
CA PRO A 201 2.89 38.08 47.29
C PRO A 201 4.43 37.81 47.20
N ASP A 202 5.03 38.36 46.14
CA ASP A 202 6.48 38.57 45.92
C ASP A 202 7.01 39.76 46.77
N PRO A 203 8.33 39.90 47.05
CA PRO A 203 9.20 40.52 46.05
C PRO A 203 10.70 40.14 46.02
N ALA A 204 11.26 40.29 44.81
CA ALA A 204 12.59 40.80 44.45
C ALA A 204 13.87 40.04 44.84
N ALA A 205 14.61 39.56 43.83
CA ALA A 205 16.00 39.94 43.55
C ALA A 205 16.51 39.24 42.28
N GLY A 206 17.17 39.99 41.40
CA GLY A 206 17.73 39.49 40.15
C GLY A 206 19.00 38.67 40.35
N SER A 207 19.16 37.65 39.51
CA SER A 207 20.45 37.15 39.02
C SER A 207 20.21 36.24 37.82
N ALA A 208 20.75 36.62 36.67
CA ALA A 208 20.77 35.81 35.47
C ALA A 208 21.81 34.67 35.62
N PRO A 209 21.50 33.42 35.19
CA PRO A 209 22.52 32.42 34.93
C PRO A 209 22.73 32.19 33.41
N ALA A 210 23.97 31.79 33.13
CA ALA A 210 24.65 31.61 31.85
C ALA A 210 23.96 30.68 30.81
N PRO A 211 24.31 30.78 29.52
CA PRO A 211 23.76 29.92 28.48
C PRO A 211 24.16 28.45 28.69
N SER A 212 23.14 27.59 28.76
CA SER A 212 23.29 26.13 28.77
C SER A 212 24.06 25.64 27.54
N PRO A 213 24.98 24.67 27.68
CA PRO A 213 25.64 24.04 26.54
C PRO A 213 24.60 23.27 25.72
N SER A 214 24.56 23.55 24.41
CA SER A 214 23.77 22.80 23.44
C SER A 214 24.07 21.30 23.56
N PRO A 215 23.06 20.41 23.63
CA PRO A 215 23.33 19.00 23.48
C PRO A 215 23.78 18.76 22.04
N SER A 216 25.05 18.41 21.90
CA SER A 216 25.66 17.87 20.69
C SER A 216 24.74 16.81 20.08
N SER A 217 24.21 17.08 18.89
CA SER A 217 23.42 16.17 18.08
C SER A 217 24.30 15.03 17.57
N ALA A 218 24.57 14.06 18.45
CA ALA A 218 24.91 12.72 18.00
C ALA A 218 23.68 12.15 17.27
N PRO A 219 23.81 11.58 16.06
CA PRO A 219 22.69 10.93 15.39
C PRO A 219 22.24 9.74 16.24
N SER A 220 21.04 9.82 16.80
CA SER A 220 20.36 8.68 17.43
C SER A 220 20.18 7.58 16.39
N ARG A 221 20.80 6.42 16.59
CA ARG A 221 20.46 5.21 15.82
C ARG A 221 18.95 4.98 15.92
N PRO A 222 18.22 4.63 14.85
CA PRO A 222 16.80 4.34 14.98
C PRO A 222 16.63 3.06 15.79
N VAL A 223 16.20 3.19 17.05
CA VAL A 223 16.03 2.10 18.03
C VAL A 223 14.74 1.28 17.78
N ASP A 224 14.18 1.31 16.58
CA ASP A 224 12.83 0.80 16.30
C ASP A 224 12.80 -0.57 15.58
N LEU A 225 13.91 -0.98 14.98
CA LEU A 225 13.99 -2.18 14.13
C LEU A 225 14.49 -3.38 14.95
N VAL A 226 13.68 -4.44 15.00
CA VAL A 226 13.97 -5.68 15.76
C VAL A 226 14.69 -6.70 14.89
N GLY A 227 14.46 -6.70 13.58
CA GLY A 227 15.18 -7.57 12.66
C GLY A 227 15.15 -7.02 11.23
N LEU A 228 16.25 -7.23 10.50
CA LEU A 228 16.44 -6.86 9.11
C LEU A 228 17.24 -7.94 8.38
N TRP A 229 16.58 -8.65 7.47
CA TRP A 229 17.19 -9.60 6.57
C TRP A 229 17.16 -9.04 5.14
N PRO A 230 18.28 -8.49 4.63
CA PRO A 230 18.36 -8.02 3.25
C PRO A 230 18.10 -9.14 2.23
N LEU A 231 18.52 -10.37 2.57
CA LEU A 231 18.51 -11.56 1.71
C LEU A 231 19.38 -11.39 0.46
N ASP A 232 20.56 -10.79 0.64
CA ASP A 232 21.52 -10.43 -0.40
C ASP A 232 22.82 -11.25 -0.35
N GLU A 233 22.80 -12.35 0.41
CA GLU A 233 23.92 -13.28 0.50
C GLU A 233 24.30 -13.82 -0.87
N ALA A 234 25.60 -14.04 -1.11
CA ALA A 234 26.07 -14.65 -2.36
C ALA A 234 25.97 -16.19 -2.32
N THR A 235 26.20 -16.78 -1.15
CA THR A 235 26.26 -18.22 -0.89
C THR A 235 26.03 -18.50 0.59
N GLY A 236 25.68 -19.75 0.92
CA GLY A 236 25.68 -20.25 2.29
C GLY A 236 24.28 -20.58 2.81
N GLN A 237 24.24 -21.10 4.04
CA GLN A 237 23.03 -21.58 4.69
C GLN A 237 22.55 -20.67 5.83
N VAL A 238 23.03 -19.43 5.87
CA VAL A 238 22.69 -18.45 6.90
C VAL A 238 22.20 -17.19 6.23
N ALA A 239 20.99 -16.76 6.56
CA ALA A 239 20.44 -15.45 6.24
C ALA A 239 20.74 -14.51 7.41
N ARG A 240 21.53 -13.47 7.21
CA ARG A 240 21.99 -12.60 8.29
C ARG A 240 20.95 -11.57 8.66
N ASP A 241 20.72 -11.42 9.96
CA ASP A 241 19.99 -10.29 10.51
C ASP A 241 20.99 -9.16 10.82
N THR A 242 20.91 -8.09 10.04
CA THR A 242 21.81 -6.93 10.14
C THR A 242 21.39 -5.92 11.20
N ALA A 243 20.27 -6.14 11.89
CA ALA A 243 19.75 -5.24 12.92
C ALA A 243 19.64 -5.88 14.30
N GLY A 244 19.01 -7.05 14.41
CA GLY A 244 18.64 -7.68 15.68
C GLY A 244 19.51 -8.86 16.13
N GLY A 245 20.35 -9.39 15.24
CA GLY A 245 21.14 -10.60 15.50
C GLY A 245 20.32 -11.89 15.47
N HIS A 246 19.13 -11.88 14.87
CA HIS A 246 18.26 -13.04 14.68
C HIS A 246 18.56 -13.77 13.36
N ASP A 247 19.78 -14.28 13.20
CA ASP A 247 20.16 -15.01 11.98
C ASP A 247 19.22 -16.20 11.71
N GLY A 248 18.93 -16.42 10.42
CA GLY A 248 18.05 -17.48 9.93
C GLY A 248 18.83 -18.63 9.31
N THR A 249 18.43 -19.86 9.63
CA THR A 249 18.91 -21.08 8.96
C THR A 249 18.17 -21.28 7.66
N VAL A 250 18.90 -21.42 6.57
CA VAL A 250 18.36 -21.46 5.20
C VAL A 250 18.25 -22.89 4.69
N THR A 251 17.10 -23.25 4.12
CA THR A 251 16.84 -24.55 3.50
C THR A 251 16.26 -24.36 2.12
N GLY A 252 16.92 -24.90 1.09
CA GLY A 252 16.39 -24.93 -0.30
C GLY A 252 16.16 -23.57 -0.95
N VAL A 253 16.83 -22.51 -0.51
CA VAL A 253 16.68 -21.15 -1.06
C VAL A 253 17.85 -20.85 -2.00
N ASP A 254 17.55 -20.24 -3.15
CA ASP A 254 18.54 -19.86 -4.15
C ASP A 254 18.82 -18.36 -4.10
N TRP A 255 20.03 -17.98 -3.70
CA TRP A 255 20.48 -16.60 -3.66
C TRP A 255 20.60 -16.00 -5.07
N GLN A 256 19.94 -14.88 -5.32
CA GLN A 256 19.94 -14.21 -6.63
C GLN A 256 21.01 -13.11 -6.75
N GLY A 257 21.78 -12.87 -5.68
CA GLY A 257 22.79 -11.83 -5.60
C GLY A 257 22.27 -10.52 -5.00
N ALA A 258 23.18 -9.53 -4.92
CA ALA A 258 22.92 -8.32 -4.15
C ALA A 258 21.74 -7.51 -4.71
N GLY A 259 20.73 -7.28 -3.87
CA GLY A 259 19.53 -6.51 -4.20
C GLY A 259 18.44 -7.29 -4.96
N GLU A 260 18.73 -8.49 -5.46
CA GLU A 260 17.75 -9.35 -6.16
C GLU A 260 16.99 -10.28 -5.19
N GLY A 261 17.46 -10.40 -3.95
CA GLY A 261 16.83 -11.20 -2.93
C GLY A 261 17.15 -12.69 -3.02
N ALA A 262 16.26 -13.48 -2.43
CA ALA A 262 16.37 -14.93 -2.41
C ALA A 262 15.15 -15.57 -3.07
N ALA A 263 15.38 -16.59 -3.88
CA ALA A 263 14.33 -17.34 -4.58
C ALA A 263 13.90 -18.57 -3.77
N PHE A 264 12.59 -18.78 -3.75
CA PHE A 264 11.87 -19.81 -3.03
C PHE A 264 11.05 -20.63 -4.04
N ASP A 265 11.09 -21.95 -3.89
CA ASP A 265 10.58 -22.93 -4.84
C ASP A 265 9.05 -23.16 -4.75
N GLY A 266 8.41 -22.69 -3.68
CA GLY A 266 7.00 -22.94 -3.40
C GLY A 266 6.67 -24.34 -2.89
N THR A 267 7.66 -25.16 -2.53
CA THR A 267 7.46 -26.54 -2.05
C THR A 267 8.23 -26.92 -0.80
N GLY A 268 9.37 -26.28 -0.53
CA GLY A 268 10.23 -26.61 0.61
C GLY A 268 11.19 -25.51 1.04
N SER A 269 11.41 -24.49 0.22
CA SER A 269 12.30 -23.37 0.53
C SER A 269 11.81 -22.61 1.77
N GLN A 270 12.71 -22.36 2.72
CA GLN A 270 12.40 -21.59 3.92
C GLN A 270 13.66 -21.07 4.60
N ILE A 271 13.48 -20.02 5.40
CA ILE A 271 14.48 -19.50 6.33
C ILE A 271 13.85 -19.47 7.72
N VAL A 272 14.53 -20.07 8.69
CA VAL A 272 14.01 -20.30 10.04
C VAL A 272 14.97 -19.72 11.07
N THR A 273 14.50 -18.76 11.86
CA THR A 273 15.28 -18.21 12.98
C THR A 273 15.31 -19.19 14.16
N ALA A 274 16.23 -19.00 15.12
CA ALA A 274 16.34 -19.89 16.28
C ALA A 274 15.13 -19.83 17.24
N GLY A 275 14.32 -18.79 17.18
CA GLY A 275 13.20 -18.56 18.08
C GLY A 275 12.33 -17.38 17.61
N PRO A 276 11.36 -16.93 18.42
CA PRO A 276 10.51 -15.81 18.05
C PRO A 276 11.33 -14.52 17.94
N VAL A 277 10.99 -13.70 16.96
CA VAL A 277 11.55 -12.35 16.78
C VAL A 277 10.58 -11.30 17.32
N LEU A 278 9.29 -11.47 17.03
CA LEU A 278 8.25 -10.50 17.37
C LEU A 278 7.50 -10.90 18.63
N LYS A 279 7.18 -9.91 19.47
CA LYS A 279 6.27 -10.10 20.61
C LYS A 279 4.82 -9.98 20.13
N THR A 280 4.13 -11.11 20.06
CA THR A 280 2.74 -11.21 19.61
C THR A 280 1.79 -11.55 20.77
N GLY A 281 0.48 -11.51 20.52
CA GLY A 281 -0.56 -11.78 21.52
C GLY A 281 -1.35 -10.55 21.96
N GLU A 282 -2.18 -10.72 22.98
CA GLU A 282 -3.12 -9.69 23.44
C GLU A 282 -2.45 -8.36 23.79
N GLY A 283 -3.00 -7.26 23.25
CA GLY A 283 -2.50 -5.90 23.48
C GLY A 283 -1.13 -5.59 22.86
N ARG A 284 -0.47 -6.54 22.18
CA ARG A 284 0.82 -6.33 21.53
C ARG A 284 0.67 -5.70 20.16
N SER A 285 1.57 -4.77 19.85
CA SER A 285 1.66 -4.15 18.54
C SER A 285 2.96 -4.53 17.87
N PHE A 286 2.91 -4.80 16.57
CA PHE A 286 4.10 -5.08 15.77
C PHE A 286 3.85 -4.76 14.31
N THR A 287 4.94 -4.66 13.54
CA THR A 287 4.91 -4.48 12.09
C THR A 287 5.90 -5.43 11.45
N VAL A 288 5.49 -6.05 10.34
CA VAL A 288 6.34 -6.88 9.49
C VAL A 288 6.25 -6.39 8.06
N ALA A 289 7.37 -6.27 7.38
CA ALA A 289 7.42 -5.82 5.99
C ALA A 289 8.37 -6.71 5.17
N ALA A 290 8.08 -6.86 3.89
CA ALA A 290 8.94 -7.56 2.94
C ALA A 290 8.64 -7.11 1.52
N TRP A 291 9.66 -7.07 0.67
CA TRP A 291 9.47 -7.08 -0.77
C TRP A 291 9.26 -8.51 -1.24
N VAL A 292 8.24 -8.74 -2.05
CA VAL A 292 7.89 -10.05 -2.57
C VAL A 292 7.63 -9.99 -4.08
N ARG A 293 7.91 -11.09 -4.78
CA ARG A 293 7.62 -11.24 -6.21
C ARG A 293 7.22 -12.68 -6.49
N LEU A 294 5.96 -12.91 -6.86
CA LEU A 294 5.47 -14.23 -7.23
C LEU A 294 6.00 -14.63 -8.62
N ALA A 295 6.45 -15.88 -8.77
CA ALA A 295 6.84 -16.45 -10.07
C ALA A 295 5.62 -16.87 -10.91
N ALA A 296 4.53 -17.26 -10.24
CA ALA A 296 3.21 -17.54 -10.79
C ALA A 296 2.16 -17.33 -9.69
N LEU A 297 0.88 -17.20 -10.03
CA LEU A 297 -0.19 -17.22 -9.03
C LEU A 297 -0.41 -18.68 -8.57
N PRO A 298 -0.14 -19.01 -7.30
CA PRO A 298 -0.35 -20.37 -6.82
C PRO A 298 -1.85 -20.66 -6.65
N GLY A 299 -2.22 -21.93 -6.82
CA GLY A 299 -3.56 -22.44 -6.48
C GLY A 299 -3.79 -22.63 -4.97
N THR A 300 -2.76 -22.41 -4.16
CA THR A 300 -2.75 -22.49 -2.70
C THR A 300 -2.27 -21.18 -2.10
N PHE A 301 -2.41 -21.03 -0.79
CA PHE A 301 -1.79 -19.95 -0.06
C PHE A 301 -0.26 -19.95 -0.25
N ALA A 302 0.33 -18.76 -0.17
CA ALA A 302 1.78 -18.58 -0.22
C ALA A 302 2.20 -17.47 0.74
N THR A 303 2.93 -17.81 1.78
CA THR A 303 3.29 -16.91 2.88
C THR A 303 4.74 -16.48 2.79
N ALA A 304 4.96 -15.18 2.66
CA ALA A 304 6.30 -14.61 2.59
C ALA A 304 6.94 -14.52 3.99
N VAL A 305 6.17 -14.12 5.01
CA VAL A 305 6.66 -13.98 6.38
C VAL A 305 5.61 -14.42 7.39
N SER A 306 6.03 -15.21 8.37
CA SER A 306 5.18 -15.65 9.48
C SER A 306 5.98 -15.77 10.79
N GLN A 307 5.28 -16.02 11.89
CA GLN A 307 5.91 -16.54 13.12
C GLN A 307 5.09 -17.71 13.63
N ASP A 308 5.77 -18.83 13.82
CA ASP A 308 5.13 -20.09 14.18
C ASP A 308 4.62 -20.10 15.63
N SER A 309 3.68 -21.01 15.86
CA SER A 309 3.28 -21.46 17.19
C SER A 309 3.09 -22.98 17.16
N ALA A 310 2.62 -23.57 18.26
CA ALA A 310 2.45 -25.02 18.38
C ALA A 310 1.56 -25.61 17.28
N ASP A 311 0.41 -24.99 17.01
CA ASP A 311 -0.57 -25.51 16.05
C ASP A 311 -0.51 -24.79 14.70
N ALA A 312 -0.38 -23.47 14.68
CA ALA A 312 -0.36 -22.69 13.46
C ALA A 312 0.45 -21.40 13.65
N SER A 313 0.89 -20.78 12.56
CA SER A 313 1.53 -19.47 12.64
C SER A 313 0.55 -18.44 13.24
N GLY A 314 1.04 -17.54 14.10
CA GLY A 314 0.19 -16.52 14.73
C GLY A 314 -0.10 -15.31 13.84
N PHE A 315 0.61 -15.17 12.72
CA PHE A 315 0.29 -14.24 11.65
C PHE A 315 0.87 -14.72 10.32
N TYR A 316 0.37 -14.15 9.23
CA TYR A 316 0.77 -14.52 7.87
C TYR A 316 0.78 -13.25 6.99
N LEU A 317 1.94 -12.88 6.45
CA LEU A 317 2.05 -11.88 5.38
C LEU A 317 2.12 -12.64 4.05
N GLN A 318 1.01 -12.71 3.31
CA GLN A 318 0.79 -13.79 2.35
C GLN A 318 0.00 -13.36 1.11
N TYR A 319 0.05 -14.22 0.08
CA TYR A 319 -0.98 -14.33 -0.94
C TYR A 319 -2.09 -15.28 -0.47
N SER A 320 -3.34 -14.86 -0.64
CA SER A 320 -4.54 -15.66 -0.40
C SER A 320 -5.05 -16.26 -1.70
N SER A 321 -5.02 -17.59 -1.84
CA SER A 321 -5.63 -18.27 -2.98
C SER A 321 -7.15 -18.25 -2.95
N GLU A 322 -7.75 -18.09 -1.78
CA GLU A 322 -9.21 -17.97 -1.61
C GLU A 322 -9.73 -16.62 -2.11
N ASP A 323 -9.01 -15.53 -1.81
CA ASP A 323 -9.43 -14.17 -2.17
C ASP A 323 -8.75 -13.66 -3.45
N HIS A 324 -7.81 -14.43 -4.01
CA HIS A 324 -6.97 -14.03 -5.13
C HIS A 324 -6.23 -12.69 -4.90
N GLY A 325 -5.77 -12.47 -3.66
CA GLY A 325 -5.30 -11.17 -3.17
C GLY A 325 -4.15 -11.25 -2.18
N TRP A 326 -3.39 -10.16 -2.04
CA TRP A 326 -2.45 -10.01 -0.93
C TRP A 326 -3.22 -9.89 0.39
N ALA A 327 -2.68 -10.46 1.45
CA ALA A 327 -3.33 -10.54 2.74
C ALA A 327 -2.34 -10.40 3.90
N PHE A 328 -2.78 -9.73 4.96
CA PHE A 328 -2.20 -9.91 6.28
C PHE A 328 -3.22 -10.62 7.17
N SER A 329 -2.88 -11.83 7.60
CA SER A 329 -3.82 -12.76 8.23
C SER A 329 -3.41 -13.09 9.65
N ARG A 330 -4.40 -13.58 10.41
CA ARG A 330 -4.24 -14.36 11.64
C ARG A 330 -5.17 -15.58 11.57
N PRO A 331 -5.03 -16.58 12.44
CA PRO A 331 -6.01 -17.65 12.52
C PRO A 331 -7.44 -17.08 12.66
N GLY A 332 -8.31 -17.40 11.70
CA GLY A 332 -9.72 -16.99 11.70
C GLY A 332 -10.05 -15.60 11.14
N LEU A 333 -9.07 -14.78 10.75
CA LEU A 333 -9.34 -13.45 10.17
C LEU A 333 -8.26 -12.98 9.19
N ARG A 334 -8.64 -12.10 8.27
CA ARG A 334 -7.77 -11.68 7.16
C ARG A 334 -8.05 -10.25 6.72
N ALA A 335 -7.01 -9.41 6.69
CA ALA A 335 -7.04 -8.11 6.02
C ALA A 335 -6.63 -8.32 4.55
N VAL A 336 -7.60 -8.40 3.64
CA VAL A 336 -7.39 -8.69 2.22
C VAL A 336 -7.28 -7.41 1.40
N GLY A 337 -6.16 -7.26 0.70
CA GLY A 337 -5.91 -6.16 -0.23
C GLY A 337 -6.85 -6.18 -1.42
N ARG A 338 -7.05 -5.01 -2.03
CA ARG A 338 -7.94 -4.84 -3.19
C ARG A 338 -7.16 -4.94 -4.50
N THR A 339 -5.85 -4.76 -4.44
CA THR A 339 -4.98 -4.85 -5.61
C THR A 339 -4.67 -6.31 -5.91
N ALA A 340 -5.11 -6.77 -7.08
CA ALA A 340 -4.74 -8.08 -7.59
C ALA A 340 -3.21 -8.23 -7.68
N PRO A 341 -2.64 -9.33 -7.16
CA PRO A 341 -1.22 -9.62 -7.27
C PRO A 341 -0.78 -9.78 -8.74
N ALA A 342 0.31 -9.12 -9.11
CA ALA A 342 0.91 -9.24 -10.44
C ALA A 342 2.11 -10.19 -10.41
N VAL A 343 2.10 -11.18 -11.31
CA VAL A 343 3.20 -12.14 -11.48
C VAL A 343 4.44 -11.42 -12.00
N GLY A 344 5.61 -11.77 -11.45
CA GLY A 344 6.90 -11.21 -11.87
C GLY A 344 7.13 -9.76 -11.45
N VAL A 345 6.22 -9.16 -10.67
CA VAL A 345 6.32 -7.78 -10.19
C VAL A 345 6.69 -7.75 -8.72
N TRP A 346 7.75 -6.99 -8.39
CA TRP A 346 8.10 -6.71 -7.00
C TRP A 346 7.00 -5.86 -6.35
N THR A 347 6.49 -6.35 -5.23
CA THR A 347 5.45 -5.70 -4.42
C THR A 347 5.94 -5.62 -2.99
N HIS A 348 5.90 -4.42 -2.39
CA HIS A 348 6.20 -4.26 -0.98
C HIS A 348 4.95 -4.51 -0.15
N LEU A 349 4.99 -5.51 0.73
CA LEU A 349 3.91 -5.81 1.66
C LEU A 349 4.28 -5.36 3.06
N THR A 350 3.32 -4.79 3.79
CA THR A 350 3.48 -4.49 5.21
C THR A 350 2.25 -4.87 5.99
N GLY A 351 2.41 -5.77 6.94
CA GLY A 351 1.40 -6.13 7.93
C GLY A 351 1.60 -5.34 9.21
N VAL A 352 0.57 -4.65 9.68
CA VAL A 352 0.60 -3.90 10.95
C VAL A 352 -0.44 -4.45 11.90
N CYS A 353 0.01 -4.88 13.07
CA CYS A 353 -0.82 -5.19 14.22
C CYS A 353 -0.79 -4.02 15.20
N ASP A 354 -1.96 -3.46 15.48
CA ASP A 354 -2.19 -2.46 16.51
C ASP A 354 -3.03 -3.09 17.62
N GLY A 355 -2.34 -3.57 18.66
CA GLY A 355 -2.93 -4.32 19.76
C GLY A 355 -3.94 -3.49 20.57
N PRO A 356 -3.57 -2.30 21.09
CA PRO A 356 -4.49 -1.43 21.83
C PRO A 356 -5.69 -1.00 20.98
N GLY A 357 -5.48 -0.72 19.69
CA GLY A 357 -6.56 -0.35 18.77
C GLY A 357 -7.38 -1.54 18.26
N ARG A 358 -6.94 -2.78 18.50
CA ARG A 358 -7.53 -4.03 17.99
C ARG A 358 -7.68 -4.02 16.46
N LYS A 359 -6.65 -3.56 15.75
CA LYS A 359 -6.66 -3.46 14.29
C LYS A 359 -5.52 -4.25 13.66
N LEU A 360 -5.87 -5.05 12.66
CA LEU A 360 -4.94 -5.69 11.75
C LEU A 360 -5.03 -4.97 10.40
N ARG A 361 -3.91 -4.49 9.87
CA ARG A 361 -3.86 -3.72 8.62
C ARG A 361 -2.89 -4.34 7.63
N LEU A 362 -3.27 -4.35 6.37
CA LEU A 362 -2.38 -4.64 5.25
C LEU A 362 -2.11 -3.35 4.48
N TYR A 363 -0.83 -3.13 4.18
CA TYR A 363 -0.38 -2.15 3.22
C TYR A 363 0.30 -2.86 2.05
N VAL A 364 0.03 -2.38 0.84
CA VAL A 364 0.65 -2.83 -0.41
C VAL A 364 1.27 -1.61 -1.07
N ASN A 365 2.57 -1.67 -1.37
CA ASN A 365 3.36 -0.55 -1.89
C ASN A 365 3.16 0.76 -1.08
N GLY A 366 3.13 0.62 0.25
CA GLY A 366 3.01 1.73 1.19
C GLY A 366 1.59 2.27 1.37
N VAL A 367 0.61 1.79 0.61
CA VAL A 367 -0.80 2.21 0.71
C VAL A 367 -1.59 1.21 1.55
N GLN A 368 -2.35 1.69 2.53
CA GLN A 368 -3.24 0.82 3.31
C GLN A 368 -4.38 0.33 2.42
N GLU A 369 -4.42 -0.98 2.15
CA GLU A 369 -5.49 -1.56 1.31
C GLU A 369 -6.61 -2.18 2.14
N ALA A 370 -6.30 -2.63 3.35
CA ALA A 370 -7.24 -3.34 4.19
C ALA A 370 -7.02 -3.07 5.68
N VAL A 371 -8.12 -3.12 6.43
CA VAL A 371 -8.13 -3.10 7.88
C VAL A 371 -9.28 -3.96 8.38
N VAL A 372 -9.00 -4.79 9.38
CA VAL A 372 -10.01 -5.59 10.09
C VAL A 372 -9.82 -5.45 11.59
N GLU A 373 -10.86 -5.79 12.36
CA GLU A 373 -10.77 -5.88 13.81
C GLU A 373 -10.14 -7.19 14.23
N ASP A 374 -9.24 -7.13 15.21
CA ASP A 374 -8.60 -8.30 15.80
C ASP A 374 -8.90 -8.37 17.29
N THR A 375 -9.78 -9.29 17.66
CA THR A 375 -10.38 -9.33 18.98
C THR A 375 -9.76 -10.35 19.94
N GLY A 376 -8.86 -11.22 19.49
CA GLY A 376 -8.34 -12.29 20.35
C GLY A 376 -7.05 -12.94 19.84
N PRO A 377 -5.95 -12.19 19.68
CA PRO A 377 -4.70 -12.76 19.19
C PRO A 377 -4.05 -13.66 20.25
N ALA A 378 -3.82 -14.94 19.89
CA ALA A 378 -2.95 -15.82 20.65
C ALA A 378 -1.47 -15.47 20.40
N PRO A 379 -0.57 -15.68 21.38
CA PRO A 379 0.86 -15.49 21.17
C PRO A 379 1.43 -16.59 20.26
N ALA A 380 2.17 -16.18 19.24
CA ALA A 380 3.10 -17.01 18.49
C ALA A 380 4.44 -17.04 19.22
N THR A 381 4.78 -18.20 19.78
CA THR A 381 5.98 -18.41 20.61
C THR A 381 7.09 -19.16 19.89
N GLY A 382 6.84 -19.62 18.67
CA GLY A 382 7.79 -20.35 17.84
C GLY A 382 8.68 -19.44 16.97
N PRO A 383 9.51 -20.06 16.12
CA PRO A 383 10.42 -19.35 15.23
C PRO A 383 9.75 -18.32 14.32
N PHE A 384 10.46 -17.22 14.03
CA PHE A 384 10.14 -16.35 12.90
C PHE A 384 10.60 -17.01 11.60
N ILE A 385 9.72 -16.98 10.59
CA ILE A 385 9.84 -17.72 9.34
C ILE A 385 9.79 -16.76 8.16
N ILE A 386 10.67 -16.99 7.18
CA ILE A 386 10.59 -16.36 5.85
C ILE A 386 10.38 -17.48 4.81
N GLY A 387 9.36 -17.34 3.98
CA GLY A 387 9.11 -18.20 2.82
C GLY A 387 8.08 -19.32 3.02
N ARG A 388 7.45 -19.46 4.20
CA ARG A 388 6.33 -20.38 4.44
C ARG A 388 5.54 -20.01 5.71
N ALA A 389 4.46 -20.73 6.01
CA ALA A 389 3.75 -20.70 7.29
C ALA A 389 3.61 -22.09 7.92
N SER A 390 2.92 -22.21 9.06
CA SER A 390 2.53 -23.50 9.64
C SER A 390 1.03 -23.56 9.91
N PHE A 391 0.47 -24.75 9.75
CA PHE A 391 -0.92 -25.07 10.07
C PHE A 391 -1.03 -26.57 10.43
N ASP A 392 -1.84 -26.90 11.44
CA ASP A 392 -1.91 -28.24 12.06
C ASP A 392 -0.53 -28.81 12.45
N GLY A 393 0.37 -27.95 12.93
CA GLY A 393 1.73 -28.28 13.34
C GLY A 393 2.66 -28.64 12.18
N GLN A 394 2.23 -28.45 10.93
CA GLN A 394 3.00 -28.78 9.73
C GLN A 394 3.37 -27.54 8.93
N PRO A 395 4.56 -27.49 8.29
CA PRO A 395 4.89 -26.46 7.31
C PRO A 395 3.90 -26.47 6.14
N ARG A 396 3.37 -25.28 5.81
CA ARG A 396 2.41 -25.05 4.73
C ARG A 396 2.72 -23.73 4.03
N ASP A 397 2.00 -23.46 2.96
CA ASP A 397 1.97 -22.14 2.29
C ASP A 397 3.35 -21.65 1.86
N PHE A 398 4.17 -22.56 1.31
CA PHE A 398 5.49 -22.22 0.80
C PHE A 398 5.38 -21.17 -0.31
N PHE A 399 6.26 -20.17 -0.27
CA PHE A 399 6.22 -19.04 -1.17
C PHE A 399 6.88 -19.38 -2.53
N PRO A 400 6.16 -19.28 -3.68
CA PRO A 400 6.72 -19.57 -5.00
C PRO A 400 7.20 -18.28 -5.68
N GLY A 401 8.45 -17.89 -5.48
CA GLY A 401 8.94 -16.63 -6.03
C GLY A 401 10.19 -16.09 -5.35
N ALA A 402 10.33 -14.77 -5.27
CA ALA A 402 11.45 -14.12 -4.61
C ALA A 402 11.00 -13.24 -3.45
N ILE A 403 11.82 -13.17 -2.40
CA ILE A 403 11.64 -12.31 -1.23
C ILE A 403 12.95 -11.55 -0.98
N ARG A 404 12.86 -10.28 -0.59
CA ARG A 404 14.00 -9.47 -0.15
C ARG A 404 13.61 -8.48 0.94
N ASP A 405 14.61 -7.98 1.65
CA ASP A 405 14.47 -6.86 2.60
C ASP A 405 13.33 -7.07 3.60
N VAL A 406 13.39 -8.18 4.33
CA VAL A 406 12.42 -8.51 5.39
C VAL A 406 12.75 -7.69 6.62
N ARG A 407 11.74 -7.01 7.17
CA ARG A 407 11.88 -6.13 8.34
C ARG A 407 10.84 -6.45 9.40
N ALA A 408 11.26 -6.42 10.66
CA ALA A 408 10.42 -6.67 11.83
C ALA A 408 10.54 -5.54 12.85
N PHE A 409 9.41 -5.06 13.37
CA PHE A 409 9.33 -3.99 14.37
C PHE A 409 8.40 -4.40 15.52
N ASP A 410 8.80 -4.23 16.78
CA ASP A 410 7.99 -4.51 17.99
C ASP A 410 6.97 -3.38 18.30
N ARG A 411 6.46 -2.73 17.25
CA ARG A 411 5.46 -1.66 17.34
C ARG A 411 4.60 -1.57 16.08
N ALA A 412 3.43 -0.95 16.22
CA ALA A 412 2.64 -0.52 15.07
C ALA A 412 3.29 0.71 14.45
N LEU A 413 3.70 0.61 13.18
CA LEU A 413 4.21 1.76 12.44
C LEU A 413 3.07 2.64 11.92
N ALA A 414 3.28 3.95 11.95
CA ALA A 414 2.38 4.92 11.35
C ALA A 414 2.49 4.91 9.82
N PRO A 415 1.43 5.28 9.07
CA PRO A 415 1.43 5.28 7.61
C PRO A 415 2.62 6.03 6.98
N ALA A 416 3.00 7.19 7.54
CA ALA A 416 4.15 7.96 7.05
C ALA A 416 5.46 7.17 7.13
N ARG A 417 5.67 6.38 8.19
CA ARG A 417 6.87 5.55 8.32
C ARG A 417 6.85 4.36 7.37
N ILE A 418 5.68 3.79 7.11
CA ILE A 418 5.50 2.68 6.15
C ILE A 418 5.81 3.15 4.72
N ALA A 419 5.41 4.36 4.36
CA ALA A 419 5.74 4.95 3.05
C ALA A 419 7.26 5.10 2.81
N HIS A 420 8.08 5.16 3.86
CA HIS A 420 9.54 5.18 3.76
C HIS A 420 10.20 3.78 3.68
N LEU A 421 9.41 2.70 3.72
CA LEU A 421 9.92 1.33 3.57
C LEU A 421 9.87 0.84 2.11
N VAL A 422 9.14 1.54 1.26
CA VAL A 422 8.99 1.29 -0.18
C VAL A 422 10.07 2.03 -0.94
#